data_AF-A0A6H2F6X6-F1
#
_entry.id   AF-A0A6H2F6X6-F1
#
_cell.length_a   1.000
_cell.length_b   1.000
_cell.length_c   1.000
_cell.angle_alpha   90.00
_cell.angle_beta   90.00
_cell.angle_gamma   90.00
#
_symmetry.space_group_name_H-M   'P 1'
#
loop_
_entity.id
_entity.type
_entity.pdbx_description
1 polymer ?
#
loop_
_entity_poly.entity_id
_entity_poly.type
_entity_poly.pdbx_seq_one_letter_code
_entity_poly.pdbx_strand_id
1 'polypeptide(L)'
;MLRAKIKNKLQIIFNPVYLKINSSNHMHNILNTSKYHFDIIIVSDNFINQPFITRHRSIYNVLADELINNIHALSLHTYTIKEWKKL
;
A
#
# COMPACT_ATOMS: atom_id res chain seq x y z
N MET A 1 -3.42 -15.96 0.57
CA MET A 1 -4.09 -14.85 1.28
C MET A 1 -3.73 -13.51 0.61
N LEU A 2 -4.72 -12.66 0.32
CA LEU A 2 -4.58 -11.41 -0.47
C LEU A 2 -3.41 -10.50 -0.03
N ARG A 3 -3.26 -10.32 1.30
CA ARG A 3 -2.14 -9.57 1.91
C ARG A 3 -0.76 -10.04 1.44
N ALA A 4 -0.54 -11.35 1.34
CA ALA A 4 0.76 -11.90 0.91
C ALA A 4 1.04 -11.59 -0.57
N LYS A 5 -0.01 -11.59 -1.42
CA LYS A 5 0.09 -11.22 -2.83
C LYS A 5 0.50 -9.75 -2.99
N ILE A 6 -0.17 -8.85 -2.26
CA ILE A 6 0.15 -7.42 -2.20
C ILE A 6 1.59 -7.23 -1.74
N LYS A 7 1.98 -7.90 -0.64
CA LYS A 7 3.35 -7.83 -0.12
C LYS A 7 4.38 -8.20 -1.18
N ASN A 8 4.18 -9.32 -1.87
CA ASN A 8 5.14 -9.83 -2.83
C ASN A 8 5.28 -8.89 -4.04
N LYS A 9 4.16 -8.42 -4.61
CA LYS A 9 4.16 -7.43 -5.71
C LYS A 9 4.95 -6.17 -5.34
N LEU A 10 4.68 -5.62 -4.16
CA LEU A 10 5.35 -4.41 -3.69
C LEU A 10 6.83 -4.64 -3.40
N GLN A 11 7.21 -5.79 -2.85
CA GLN A 11 8.61 -6.14 -2.64
C GLN A 11 9.38 -6.24 -3.95
N ILE A 12 8.82 -6.93 -4.95
CA ILE A 12 9.49 -7.15 -6.24
C ILE A 12 9.69 -5.83 -7.00
N ILE A 13 8.67 -4.96 -7.01
CA ILE A 13 8.68 -3.76 -7.86
C ILE A 13 9.44 -2.59 -7.22
N PHE A 14 9.25 -2.37 -5.91
CA PHE A 14 9.81 -1.21 -5.22
C PHE A 14 11.06 -1.52 -4.41
N ASN A 15 11.43 -2.80 -4.29
CA ASN A 15 12.56 -3.29 -3.49
C ASN A 15 12.76 -2.52 -2.16
N PRO A 16 11.69 -2.39 -1.34
CA PRO A 16 11.71 -1.50 -0.20
C PRO A 16 12.56 -2.06 0.94
N VAL A 17 13.23 -1.16 1.67
CA VAL A 17 13.98 -1.49 2.88
C VAL A 17 13.03 -1.82 4.03
N TYR A 18 11.84 -1.21 4.04
CA TYR A 18 10.79 -1.53 5.00
C TYR A 18 9.42 -1.59 4.31
N LEU A 19 8.67 -2.66 4.58
CA LEU A 19 7.31 -2.83 4.10
C LEU A 19 6.44 -3.38 5.22
N LYS A 20 5.44 -2.59 5.62
CA LYS A 20 4.40 -3.01 6.55
C LYS A 20 3.05 -2.87 5.86
N ILE A 21 2.26 -3.93 5.93
CA ILE A 21 0.87 -3.94 5.48
C ILE A 21 0.04 -4.21 6.72
N ASN A 22 -1.00 -3.43 6.96
CA ASN A 22 -1.99 -3.65 7.99
C ASN A 22 -3.34 -3.81 7.28
N SER A 23 -4.18 -4.71 7.77
CA SER A 23 -5.51 -4.94 7.23
C SER A 23 -6.50 -4.76 8.36
N SER A 24 -7.28 -3.69 8.30
CA SER A 24 -8.40 -3.47 9.21
C SER A 24 -9.67 -3.94 8.49
N ASN A 25 -10.36 -4.90 9.11
CA ASN A 25 -11.70 -5.25 8.68
C ASN A 25 -12.66 -4.47 9.56
N HIS A 26 -13.05 -3.27 9.14
CA HIS A 26 -14.08 -2.52 9.84
C HIS A 26 -15.41 -3.26 9.62
N MET A 27 -15.80 -4.07 10.60
CA MET A 27 -17.13 -4.68 10.67
C MET A 27 -18.18 -3.59 10.93
N HIS A 28 -18.49 -2.79 9.91
CA HIS A 28 -19.72 -2.03 9.89
C HIS A 28 -20.81 -2.94 9.32
N ASN A 29 -21.62 -3.53 10.21
CA ASN A 29 -23.06 -3.68 9.95
C ASN A 29 -23.49 -2.35 9.30
N ILE A 30 -24.00 -2.30 8.07
CA ILE A 30 -25.44 -2.36 7.82
C ILE A 30 -25.76 -2.66 6.32
N LEU A 31 -24.80 -2.72 5.38
CA LEU A 31 -25.07 -3.15 3.99
C LEU A 31 -23.88 -3.89 3.35
N ASN A 32 -23.89 -5.23 3.43
CA ASN A 32 -23.37 -6.24 2.48
C ASN A 32 -22.21 -5.89 1.51
N THR A 33 -21.19 -5.15 1.94
CA THR A 33 -19.95 -5.03 1.17
C THR A 33 -18.75 -5.23 2.08
N SER A 34 -18.36 -6.50 2.27
CA SER A 34 -17.15 -6.92 3.00
C SER A 34 -15.89 -6.54 2.23
N LYS A 35 -15.60 -5.24 2.16
CA LYS A 35 -14.44 -4.71 1.45
C LYS A 35 -13.33 -4.39 2.45
N TYR A 36 -12.10 -4.79 2.12
CA TYR A 36 -10.96 -4.64 3.03
C TYR A 36 -10.41 -3.21 3.02
N HIS A 37 -10.01 -2.71 4.19
CA HIS A 37 -9.17 -1.53 4.34
C HIS A 37 -7.72 -1.96 4.55
N PHE A 38 -6.81 -1.44 3.72
CA PHE A 38 -5.39 -1.72 3.83
C PHE A 38 -4.60 -0.45 4.12
N ASP A 39 -3.80 -0.47 5.17
CA ASP A 39 -2.81 0.56 5.45
C ASP A 39 -1.42 0.01 5.13
N ILE A 40 -0.74 0.64 4.18
CA ILE A 40 0.57 0.20 3.70
C ILE A 40 1.61 1.28 3.97
N ILE A 41 2.68 0.89 4.65
CA ILE A 41 3.87 1.71 4.86
C ILE A 41 4.99 1.11 4.03
N ILE A 42 5.55 1.90 3.11
CA ILE A 42 6.66 1.52 2.24
C ILE A 42 7.79 2.53 2.41
N VAL A 43 8.98 2.02 2.73
CA VAL A 43 10.21 2.80 2.73
C VAL A 43 11.11 2.30 1.62
N SER A 44 11.36 3.13 0.60
CA SER A 44 12.22 2.78 -0.54
C SER A 44 12.93 4.01 -1.10
N ASP A 45 14.16 3.81 -1.56
CA ASP A 45 14.91 4.83 -2.30
C ASP A 45 14.38 5.05 -3.72
N ASN A 46 13.54 4.14 -4.25
CA ASN A 46 12.84 4.34 -5.51
C ASN A 46 11.94 5.59 -5.50
N PHE A 47 11.59 6.08 -4.32
CA PHE A 47 10.78 7.29 -4.14
C PHE A 47 11.60 8.58 -4.11
N ILE A 48 12.93 8.49 -4.14
CA ILE A 48 13.82 9.67 -4.23
C ILE A 48 13.49 10.42 -5.52
N ASN A 49 13.37 11.75 -5.42
CA ASN A 49 13.01 12.65 -6.53
C ASN A 49 11.62 12.40 -7.14
N GLN A 50 10.79 11.54 -6.54
CA GLN A 50 9.40 11.36 -6.96
C GLN A 50 8.46 12.19 -6.08
N PRO A 51 7.52 12.96 -6.66
CA PRO A 51 6.51 13.65 -5.88
C PRO A 51 5.52 12.62 -5.29
N PHE A 52 4.93 12.97 -4.14
CA PHE A 52 4.03 12.11 -3.38
C PHE A 52 2.92 11.46 -4.23
N ILE A 53 2.27 12.24 -5.11
CA ILE A 53 1.21 11.75 -5.99
C ILE A 53 1.69 10.67 -6.97
N THR A 54 2.92 10.77 -7.47
CA THR A 54 3.52 9.79 -8.39
C THR A 54 3.85 8.49 -7.67
N ARG A 55 4.35 8.58 -6.42
CA ARG A 55 4.58 7.40 -5.57
C ARG A 55 3.27 6.63 -5.37
N HIS A 56 2.20 7.35 -5.02
CA HIS A 56 0.88 6.76 -4.80
C HIS A 56 0.32 6.16 -6.08
N ARG A 57 0.34 6.89 -7.21
CA ARG A 57 -0.09 6.37 -8.51
C ARG A 57 0.64 5.09 -8.91
N SER A 58 1.96 5.04 -8.68
CA SER A 58 2.76 3.84 -8.99
C SER A 58 2.28 2.63 -8.19
N ILE A 59 2.00 2.80 -6.89
CA ILE A 59 1.49 1.72 -6.04
C ILE A 59 0.06 1.34 -6.43
N TYR A 60 -0.80 2.33 -6.70
CA TYR A 60 -2.16 2.09 -7.19
C TYR A 60 -2.17 1.27 -8.48
N ASN A 61 -1.27 1.58 -9.42
CA ASN A 61 -1.15 0.82 -10.67
C ASN A 61 -0.73 -0.63 -10.44
N VAL A 62 0.21 -0.88 -9.53
CA VAL A 62 0.66 -2.25 -9.18
C VAL A 62 -0.46 -3.08 -8.55
N LEU A 63 -1.35 -2.42 -7.80
CA LEU A 63 -2.44 -3.04 -7.06
C LEU A 63 -3.81 -2.89 -7.74
N ALA A 64 -3.87 -2.37 -8.96
CA ALA A 64 -5.13 -2.01 -9.63
C ALA A 64 -6.09 -3.20 -9.72
N ASP A 65 -5.59 -4.39 -10.08
CA ASP A 65 -6.38 -5.62 -10.17
C ASP A 65 -6.97 -6.05 -8.81
N GLU A 66 -6.20 -5.86 -7.74
CA GLU A 66 -6.64 -6.17 -6.38
C GLU A 66 -7.61 -5.12 -5.84
N LEU A 67 -7.46 -3.85 -6.24
CA LEU A 67 -8.32 -2.74 -5.84
C LEU A 67 -9.72 -2.86 -6.41
N ILE A 68 -9.85 -3.20 -7.68
CA ILE A 68 -11.15 -3.32 -8.36
C ILE A 68 -12.02 -4.40 -7.70
N ASN A 69 -11.40 -5.51 -7.28
CA ASN A 69 -12.14 -6.69 -6.85
C ASN A 69 -12.34 -6.75 -5.33
N ASN A 70 -11.33 -6.34 -4.52
CA ASN A 70 -11.26 -6.77 -3.12
C ASN A 70 -11.03 -5.63 -2.10
N ILE A 71 -10.54 -4.45 -2.50
CA ILE A 71 -10.12 -3.39 -1.57
C ILE A 71 -11.08 -2.21 -1.67
N HIS A 72 -11.61 -1.73 -0.54
CA HIS A 72 -12.44 -0.51 -0.55
C HIS A 72 -11.61 0.75 -0.60
N ALA A 73 -10.60 0.80 0.26
CA ALA A 73 -9.76 1.94 0.50
C ALA A 73 -8.36 1.48 0.87
N LEU A 74 -7.39 2.26 0.42
CA LEU A 74 -5.96 1.99 0.54
C LEU A 74 -5.29 3.23 1.10
N SER A 75 -4.80 3.16 2.34
CA SER A 75 -3.94 4.21 2.90
C SER A 75 -2.51 3.87 2.56
N LEU A 76 -1.81 4.81 1.92
CA LEU A 76 -0.42 4.65 1.54
C LEU A 76 0.44 5.67 2.28
N HIS A 77 1.46 5.16 2.96
CA HIS A 77 2.51 5.95 3.57
C HIS A 77 3.82 5.61 2.85
N THR A 78 4.27 6.54 2.00
CA THR A 78 5.45 6.34 1.16
C THR A 78 6.59 7.24 1.59
N TYR A 79 7.67 6.63 2.04
CA TYR A 79 8.85 7.35 2.54
C TYR A 79 10.11 6.93 1.81
N THR A 80 11.02 7.86 1.62
CA THR A 80 12.42 7.56 1.34
C THR A 80 13.14 7.13 2.61
N ILE A 81 14.30 6.48 2.50
CA ILE A 81 15.09 6.12 3.67
C ILE A 81 15.49 7.37 4.47
N LYS A 82 15.76 8.48 3.77
CA LYS A 82 16.10 9.77 4.40
C LYS A 82 14.92 10.37 5.18
N GLU A 83 13.71 10.30 4.63
CA GLU A 83 12.49 10.76 5.30
C GLU A 83 12.19 9.87 6.51
N TRP A 84 12.31 8.55 6.36
CA TRP A 84 12.06 7.58 7.43
C TRP A 84 13.02 7.72 8.62
N LYS A 85 14.29 8.02 8.36
CA LYS A 85 15.28 8.28 9.44
C LYS A 85 15.03 9.58 10.22
N LYS A 86 14.19 10.47 9.71
CA LYS A 86 13.86 11.77 10.32
C LYS A 86 12.48 11.79 11.01
N LEU A 87 11.69 10.74 10.83
CA LEU A 87 10.44 10.50 11.57
C LEU A 87 10.76 10.02 12.98
#